data_AF-A0A933Q042-F1
#
_entry.id   AF-A0A933Q042-F1
#
_cell.length_a   1.000
_cell.length_b   1.000
_cell.length_c   1.000
_cell.angle_alpha   90.00
_cell.angle_beta   90.00
_cell.angle_gamma   90.00
#
_symmetry.space_group_name_H-M   'P 1'
#
loop_
_entity.id
_entity.type
_entity.pdbx_description
1 polymer ?
#
loop_
_entity_poly.entity_id
_entity_poly.type
_entity_poly.pdbx_seq_one_letter_code
_entity_poly.pdbx_strand_id
1 'polypeptide(L)'
;MTETFSWLADYSGDVPRCLLCPHLCRIREGADGICGVRTNHNGKIHSLIYGKVSAVAMDPVEKKPLYHFHPGEQILSLGSIGCNFKCPFCQNYHISQKPFPPTEELSIADLVREAKRSARMVAFTYAEPLVWYEYVYDAAQALRQEGIDTVLVTNGFIDEAPLMKLLPYISAMNIDIKGDDAFYKQSAKGVADDVRRTIRLSAPVCHVELTTLLVPGLNDRDDVIDGIGSFIASVNRNIPWHISAYRPAYRYTALPMPEERLIGFVRRARERVQYVYTGNILSDECNTCCPQCGHILIERQGYLTTVTGFDGIKCRHCGLELKGDFVL
;
A
#
# COMPACT_ATOMS: atom_id res chain seq x y z
N MET A 1 17.36 -16.21 -9.42
CA MET A 1 17.55 -14.80 -9.85
C MET A 1 17.01 -14.67 -11.26
N THR A 2 16.40 -13.54 -11.58
CA THR A 2 15.79 -13.28 -12.90
C THR A 2 16.34 -11.95 -13.40
N GLU A 3 16.77 -11.88 -14.67
CA GLU A 3 17.18 -10.60 -15.26
C GLU A 3 16.01 -9.61 -15.22
N THR A 4 16.29 -8.37 -14.82
CA THR A 4 15.26 -7.33 -14.81
C THR A 4 14.84 -7.00 -16.24
N PHE A 5 13.61 -6.51 -16.44
CA PHE A 5 13.21 -6.03 -17.75
C PHE A 5 14.19 -4.96 -18.25
N SER A 6 14.56 -5.02 -19.53
CA SER A 6 15.57 -4.11 -20.10
C SER A 6 15.22 -2.62 -19.94
N TRP A 7 13.93 -2.27 -19.86
CA TRP A 7 13.46 -0.91 -19.63
C TRP A 7 13.42 -0.47 -18.16
N LEU A 8 13.78 -1.35 -17.21
CA LEU A 8 13.94 -1.03 -15.79
C LEU A 8 15.40 -0.73 -15.42
N ALA A 9 16.30 -0.70 -16.41
CA ALA A 9 17.70 -0.42 -16.20
C ALA A 9 18.29 0.39 -17.34
N ASP A 10 19.20 1.29 -16.99
CA ASP A 10 20.03 2.03 -17.93
C ASP A 10 21.44 1.45 -17.90
N TYR A 11 21.90 1.00 -19.07
CA TYR A 11 23.19 0.35 -19.29
C TYR A 11 24.15 1.21 -20.11
N SER A 12 23.86 2.51 -20.30
CA SER A 12 24.69 3.37 -21.17
C SER A 12 26.03 3.78 -20.55
N GLY A 13 26.30 3.44 -19.29
CA GLY A 13 27.55 3.75 -18.60
C GLY A 13 28.16 2.53 -17.91
N ASP A 14 29.33 2.71 -17.31
CA ASP A 14 30.14 1.60 -16.74
C ASP A 14 29.44 0.82 -15.63
N VAL A 15 28.52 1.47 -14.90
CA VAL A 15 27.75 0.85 -13.82
C VAL A 15 26.27 0.95 -14.16
N PRO A 16 25.56 -0.19 -14.32
CA PRO A 16 24.12 -0.20 -14.57
C PRO A 16 23.35 0.58 -13.51
N ARG A 17 22.36 1.34 -13.96
CA ARG A 17 21.49 2.14 -13.12
C ARG A 17 20.08 1.55 -13.13
N CYS A 18 19.57 1.18 -11.96
CA CYS A 18 18.19 0.73 -11.78
C CYS A 18 17.23 1.94 -11.94
N LEU A 19 16.17 1.79 -12.74
CA LEU A 19 15.17 2.81 -13.01
C LEU A 19 13.79 2.48 -12.39
N LEU A 20 13.75 1.52 -11.47
CA LEU A 20 12.49 1.08 -10.86
C LEU A 20 11.89 2.14 -9.92
N CYS A 21 12.73 2.79 -9.12
CA CYS A 21 12.27 3.73 -8.10
C CYS A 21 13.23 4.90 -7.97
N PRO A 22 12.77 6.03 -7.38
CA PRO A 22 13.50 7.30 -7.43
C PRO A 22 14.89 7.31 -6.76
N HIS A 23 15.27 6.22 -6.07
CA HIS A 23 16.65 5.99 -5.63
C HIS A 23 17.66 5.90 -6.78
N LEU A 24 17.22 5.49 -7.98
CA LEU A 24 18.04 5.39 -9.18
C LEU A 24 19.41 4.73 -8.93
N CYS A 25 19.41 3.62 -8.18
CA CYS A 25 20.65 3.00 -7.69
C CYS A 25 21.59 2.63 -8.84
N ARG A 26 22.85 3.05 -8.76
CA ARG A 26 23.95 2.52 -9.58
C ARG A 26 24.54 1.30 -8.87
N ILE A 27 24.31 0.12 -9.42
CA ILE A 27 24.62 -1.15 -8.76
C ILE A 27 25.92 -1.71 -9.33
N ARG A 28 27.01 -1.67 -8.56
CA ARG A 28 28.30 -2.25 -8.94
C ARG A 28 28.21 -3.77 -8.97
N GLU A 29 29.10 -4.42 -9.73
CA GLU A 29 29.21 -5.88 -9.81
C GLU A 29 29.24 -6.52 -8.40
N GLY A 30 28.37 -7.49 -8.16
CA GLY A 30 28.24 -8.20 -6.88
C GLY A 30 27.62 -7.39 -5.73
N ALA A 31 27.26 -6.12 -5.94
CA ALA A 31 26.58 -5.29 -4.95
C ALA A 31 25.07 -5.34 -5.11
N ASP A 32 24.35 -4.91 -4.07
CA ASP A 32 22.89 -4.79 -4.10
C ASP A 32 22.44 -3.34 -4.11
N GLY A 33 21.29 -3.09 -4.75
CA GLY A 33 20.53 -1.86 -4.59
C GLY A 33 20.03 -1.68 -3.15
N ILE A 34 19.54 -0.48 -2.83
CA ILE A 34 19.10 -0.14 -1.46
C ILE A 34 17.98 -1.06 -0.93
N CYS A 35 17.16 -1.63 -1.81
CA CYS A 35 16.11 -2.58 -1.46
C CYS A 35 16.65 -3.93 -0.96
N GLY A 36 17.91 -4.25 -1.27
CA GLY A 36 18.57 -5.51 -0.92
C GLY A 36 18.20 -6.70 -1.79
N VAL A 37 17.32 -6.52 -2.79
CA VAL A 37 16.75 -7.62 -3.61
C VAL A 37 16.99 -7.45 -5.10
N ARG A 38 17.80 -6.46 -5.48
CA ARG A 38 18.29 -6.25 -6.85
C ARG A 38 19.80 -6.20 -6.83
N THR A 39 20.44 -7.01 -7.66
CA THR A 39 21.90 -7.16 -7.70
C THR A 39 22.41 -6.96 -9.12
N ASN A 40 23.69 -6.64 -9.29
CA ASN A 40 24.34 -6.61 -10.59
C ASN A 40 25.25 -7.83 -10.75
N HIS A 41 25.02 -8.60 -11.81
CA HIS A 41 25.82 -9.75 -12.19
C HIS A 41 26.13 -9.69 -13.69
N ASN A 42 27.40 -9.73 -14.06
CA ASN A 42 27.89 -9.59 -15.44
C ASN A 42 27.38 -8.32 -16.14
N GLY A 43 27.33 -7.19 -15.42
CA GLY A 43 26.84 -5.93 -15.96
C GLY A 43 25.33 -5.88 -16.21
N LYS A 44 24.57 -6.85 -15.71
CA LYS A 44 23.10 -6.90 -15.79
C LYS A 44 22.47 -6.84 -14.40
N ILE A 45 21.43 -6.02 -14.27
CA ILE A 45 20.63 -5.98 -13.05
C ILE A 45 19.68 -7.19 -13.02
N HIS A 46 19.69 -7.92 -11.92
CA HIS A 46 18.80 -9.04 -11.67
C HIS A 46 17.94 -8.79 -10.43
N SER A 47 16.69 -9.22 -10.49
CA SER A 47 15.83 -9.42 -9.32
C SER A 47 16.19 -10.75 -8.64
N LEU A 48 16.39 -10.70 -7.32
CA LEU A 48 16.67 -11.87 -6.50
C LEU A 48 15.38 -12.58 -6.05
N ILE A 49 14.22 -11.94 -6.24
CA ILE A 49 12.98 -12.32 -5.58
C ILE A 49 11.85 -12.73 -6.54
N TYR A 50 12.10 -12.94 -7.83
CA TYR A 50 11.07 -13.43 -8.74
C TYR A 50 10.48 -14.77 -8.23
N GLY A 51 9.17 -14.80 -7.97
CA GLY A 51 8.48 -15.96 -7.40
C GLY A 51 8.89 -16.33 -5.98
N LYS A 52 9.63 -15.47 -5.27
CA LYS A 52 10.05 -15.72 -3.88
C LYS A 52 9.05 -15.12 -2.90
N VAL A 53 8.42 -15.97 -2.10
CA VAL A 53 7.35 -15.61 -1.18
C VAL A 53 7.79 -15.86 0.25
N SER A 54 7.63 -14.88 1.13
CA SER A 54 7.92 -15.01 2.56
C SER A 54 6.68 -15.30 3.40
N ALA A 55 5.50 -14.98 2.88
CA ALA A 55 4.22 -15.22 3.55
C ALA A 55 3.07 -15.29 2.54
N VAL A 56 2.14 -16.22 2.80
CA VAL A 56 0.85 -16.33 2.14
C VAL A 56 -0.21 -16.45 3.23
N ALA A 57 -1.30 -15.68 3.14
CA ALA A 57 -2.42 -15.82 4.05
C ALA A 57 -3.74 -15.39 3.38
N MET A 58 -4.83 -16.01 3.81
CA MET A 58 -6.17 -15.44 3.61
C MET A 58 -6.42 -14.38 4.67
N ASP A 59 -6.65 -13.15 4.22
CA ASP A 59 -6.92 -12.01 5.10
C ASP A 59 -8.27 -11.37 4.74
N PRO A 60 -8.94 -10.69 5.67
CA PRO A 60 -10.02 -9.78 5.35
C PRO A 60 -9.49 -8.55 4.61
N VAL A 61 -10.29 -7.99 3.70
CA VAL A 61 -9.89 -6.81 2.90
C VAL A 61 -9.60 -5.58 3.78
N GLU A 62 -10.25 -5.47 4.95
CA GLU A 62 -10.00 -4.42 5.95
C GLU A 62 -8.57 -4.42 6.49
N LYS A 63 -7.87 -5.58 6.45
CA LYS A 63 -6.46 -5.66 6.82
C LYS A 63 -5.53 -5.07 5.75
N LYS A 64 -6.02 -4.81 4.54
CA LYS A 64 -5.33 -4.11 3.43
C LYS A 64 -5.70 -2.62 3.37
N PRO A 65 -6.09 -2.05 4.52
CA PRO A 65 -6.96 -0.88 4.66
C PRO A 65 -7.71 -0.45 3.39
N LEU A 66 -8.59 -1.33 2.91
CA LEU A 66 -9.46 -1.08 1.75
C LEU A 66 -10.93 -1.12 2.20
N TYR A 67 -11.39 -0.06 2.87
CA TYR A 67 -12.72 -0.05 3.49
C TYR A 67 -13.85 0.17 2.49
N HIS A 68 -13.53 0.62 1.28
CA HIS A 68 -14.51 0.93 0.24
C HIS A 68 -14.36 0.01 -0.98
N PHE A 69 -13.46 -0.97 -0.94
CA PHE A 69 -13.25 -1.94 -2.01
C PHE A 69 -13.55 -3.35 -1.52
N HIS A 70 -14.68 -3.92 -1.93
CA HIS A 70 -15.21 -5.21 -1.49
C HIS A 70 -15.21 -5.40 0.04
N PRO A 71 -15.87 -4.49 0.79
CA PRO A 71 -15.88 -4.54 2.25
C PRO A 71 -16.46 -5.86 2.78
N GLY A 72 -15.77 -6.48 3.74
CA GLY A 72 -16.12 -7.75 4.36
C GLY A 72 -15.71 -9.00 3.58
N GLU A 73 -15.20 -8.85 2.37
CA GLU A 73 -14.68 -9.99 1.60
C GLU A 73 -13.30 -10.45 2.09
N GLN A 74 -12.90 -11.63 1.60
CA GLN A 74 -11.58 -12.21 1.84
C GLN A 74 -10.66 -11.97 0.63
N ILE A 75 -9.35 -11.82 0.90
CA ILE A 75 -8.31 -11.55 -0.09
C ILE A 75 -7.08 -12.45 0.15
N LEU A 76 -6.62 -13.09 -0.92
CA LEU A 76 -5.39 -13.88 -0.86
C LEU A 76 -4.18 -12.95 -0.82
N SER A 77 -3.46 -12.95 0.29
CA SER A 77 -2.39 -11.99 0.58
C SER A 77 -1.03 -12.65 0.47
N LEU A 78 -0.13 -12.03 -0.30
CA LEU A 78 1.23 -12.52 -0.51
C LEU A 78 2.24 -11.42 -0.19
N GLY A 79 3.36 -11.80 0.43
CA GLY A 79 4.51 -10.94 0.61
C GLY A 79 5.81 -11.60 0.19
N SER A 80 6.75 -10.76 -0.23
CA SER A 80 8.14 -11.15 -0.48
C SER A 80 9.06 -10.46 0.54
N ILE A 81 10.34 -10.39 0.24
CA ILE A 81 11.36 -9.72 1.04
C ILE A 81 11.88 -8.45 0.36
N GLY A 82 12.50 -7.58 1.13
CA GLY A 82 13.09 -6.33 0.66
C GLY A 82 12.17 -5.12 0.72
N CYS A 83 12.78 -3.94 0.81
CA CYS A 83 12.07 -2.67 0.83
C CYS A 83 13.01 -1.52 0.47
N ASN A 84 12.56 -0.65 -0.42
CA ASN A 84 13.27 0.55 -0.83
C ASN A 84 13.22 1.70 0.20
N PHE A 85 12.47 1.55 1.31
CA PHE A 85 12.53 2.42 2.49
C PHE A 85 13.30 1.79 3.66
N LYS A 86 13.76 2.65 4.58
CA LYS A 86 14.53 2.28 5.79
C LYS A 86 13.87 2.71 7.10
N CYS A 87 12.54 2.58 7.16
CA CYS A 87 11.73 2.96 8.32
C CYS A 87 12.20 2.27 9.62
N PRO A 88 12.63 3.03 10.64
CA PRO A 88 13.13 2.46 11.91
C PRO A 88 12.03 1.85 12.77
N PHE A 89 10.75 2.10 12.45
CA PHE A 89 9.54 1.63 13.12
C PHE A 89 8.79 0.56 12.34
N CYS A 90 9.38 -0.02 11.28
CA CYS A 90 8.68 -0.99 10.43
C CYS A 90 8.25 -2.23 11.23
N GLN A 91 6.94 -2.54 11.25
CA GLN A 91 6.42 -3.75 11.89
C GLN A 91 6.83 -5.03 11.14
N ASN A 92 7.05 -4.90 9.82
CA ASN A 92 7.51 -5.97 8.95
C ASN A 92 9.03 -5.90 8.69
N TYR A 93 9.81 -5.40 9.66
CA TYR A 93 11.26 -5.22 9.49
C TYR A 93 12.00 -6.51 9.14
N HIS A 94 11.52 -7.65 9.66
CA HIS A 94 12.14 -8.95 9.46
C HIS A 94 12.14 -9.38 7.99
N ILE A 95 11.09 -9.05 7.21
CA ILE A 95 11.04 -9.31 5.76
C ILE A 95 11.51 -8.10 4.93
N SER A 96 11.38 -6.87 5.43
CA SER A 96 11.72 -5.66 4.67
C SER A 96 13.18 -5.22 4.77
N GLN A 97 13.90 -5.63 5.82
CA GLN A 97 15.30 -5.26 6.08
C GLN A 97 16.19 -6.50 6.17
N LYS A 98 17.47 -6.35 5.80
CA LYS A 98 18.46 -7.42 5.94
C LYS A 98 18.81 -7.68 7.42
N PRO A 99 19.16 -8.92 7.80
CA PRO A 99 19.14 -10.14 6.96
C PRO A 99 17.71 -10.63 6.70
N PHE A 100 17.46 -11.16 5.50
CA PHE A 100 16.14 -11.65 5.11
C PHE A 100 15.90 -13.11 5.57
N PRO A 101 14.64 -13.48 5.88
CA PRO A 101 14.29 -14.86 6.18
C PRO A 101 14.30 -15.73 4.91
N PRO A 102 14.22 -17.07 5.08
CA PRO A 102 13.95 -17.97 3.97
C PRO A 102 12.66 -17.60 3.23
N THR A 103 12.61 -17.97 1.94
CA THR A 103 11.43 -17.78 1.08
C THR A 103 11.11 -19.08 0.38
N GLU A 104 9.85 -19.26 0.03
CA GLU A 104 9.34 -20.35 -0.79
C GLU A 104 9.16 -19.90 -2.24
N GLU A 105 9.15 -20.85 -3.16
CA GLU A 105 8.86 -20.58 -4.56
C GLU A 105 7.37 -20.71 -4.83
N LEU A 106 6.79 -19.70 -5.48
CA LEU A 106 5.45 -19.75 -6.00
C LEU A 106 5.49 -19.36 -7.48
N SER A 107 5.05 -20.26 -8.34
CA SER A 107 4.89 -19.97 -9.76
C SER A 107 3.62 -19.14 -9.98
N ILE A 108 3.59 -18.35 -11.06
CA ILE A 108 2.39 -17.59 -11.43
C ILE A 108 1.21 -18.54 -11.70
N ALA A 109 1.45 -19.70 -12.32
CA ALA A 109 0.41 -20.68 -12.59
C ALA A 109 -0.20 -21.26 -11.30
N ASP A 110 0.64 -21.50 -10.27
CA ASP A 110 0.16 -21.97 -8.97
C ASP A 110 -0.54 -20.86 -8.19
N LEU A 111 -0.05 -19.62 -8.25
CA LEU A 111 -0.73 -18.44 -7.70
C LEU A 111 -2.14 -18.30 -8.28
N VAL A 112 -2.26 -18.32 -9.61
CA VAL A 112 -3.56 -18.21 -10.29
C VAL A 112 -4.48 -19.36 -9.90
N ARG A 113 -3.96 -20.60 -9.86
CA ARG A 113 -4.73 -21.78 -9.45
C ARG A 113 -5.26 -21.65 -8.02
N GLU A 114 -4.45 -21.15 -7.10
CA GLU A 114 -4.82 -20.94 -5.71
C GLU A 114 -5.84 -19.81 -5.57
N ALA A 115 -5.62 -18.68 -6.24
CA ALA A 115 -6.52 -17.54 -6.21
C ALA A 115 -7.93 -17.93 -6.69
N LYS A 116 -8.05 -18.64 -7.82
CA LYS A 116 -9.35 -19.14 -8.34
C LYS A 116 -10.14 -20.00 -7.34
N ARG A 117 -9.47 -20.62 -6.36
CA ARG A 117 -10.09 -21.48 -5.35
C ARG A 117 -10.41 -20.76 -4.05
N SER A 118 -9.71 -19.67 -3.76
CA SER A 118 -9.65 -19.08 -2.42
C SER A 118 -10.29 -17.70 -2.33
N ALA A 119 -10.12 -16.85 -3.36
CA ALA A 119 -10.52 -15.45 -3.31
C ALA A 119 -10.74 -14.83 -4.69
N ARG A 120 -11.62 -13.83 -4.78
CA ARG A 120 -11.76 -13.00 -5.99
C ARG A 120 -10.63 -11.98 -6.17
N MET A 121 -9.82 -11.78 -5.14
CA MET A 121 -8.76 -10.78 -5.07
C MET A 121 -7.44 -11.39 -4.61
N VAL A 122 -6.34 -10.84 -5.11
CA VAL A 122 -4.98 -11.10 -4.65
C VAL A 122 -4.32 -9.79 -4.23
N ALA A 123 -3.81 -9.72 -3.00
CA ALA A 123 -3.02 -8.60 -2.51
C ALA A 123 -1.53 -8.92 -2.46
N PHE A 124 -0.71 -8.07 -3.08
CA PHE A 124 0.73 -8.03 -2.84
C PHE A 124 1.05 -7.03 -1.72
N THR A 125 1.63 -7.51 -0.62
CA THR A 125 1.68 -6.81 0.68
C THR A 125 2.85 -7.28 1.60
N TYR A 126 2.75 -6.97 2.90
CA TYR A 126 3.67 -7.25 4.01
C TYR A 126 5.04 -6.56 3.93
N ALA A 127 5.81 -6.79 2.86
CA ALA A 127 7.00 -6.02 2.54
C ALA A 127 6.66 -4.90 1.55
N GLU A 128 7.58 -4.53 0.64
CA GLU A 128 7.26 -3.58 -0.42
C GLU A 128 7.01 -4.30 -1.75
N PRO A 129 5.77 -4.40 -2.24
CA PRO A 129 5.47 -5.14 -3.47
C PRO A 129 6.10 -4.50 -4.72
N LEU A 130 6.36 -3.19 -4.74
CA LEU A 130 6.94 -2.54 -5.93
C LEU A 130 8.41 -2.91 -6.15
N VAL A 131 9.15 -3.38 -5.14
CA VAL A 131 10.50 -3.94 -5.36
C VAL A 131 10.45 -5.36 -5.92
N TRP A 132 9.30 -6.03 -5.82
CA TRP A 132 8.97 -7.34 -6.39
C TRP A 132 8.38 -7.22 -7.82
N TYR A 133 8.73 -6.14 -8.51
CA TYR A 133 8.08 -5.66 -9.72
C TYR A 133 7.87 -6.73 -10.80
N GLU A 134 8.89 -7.49 -11.19
CA GLU A 134 8.79 -8.45 -12.31
C GLU A 134 7.72 -9.50 -12.06
N TYR A 135 7.70 -10.07 -10.86
CA TYR A 135 6.72 -11.09 -10.51
C TYR A 135 5.32 -10.49 -10.36
N VAL A 136 5.19 -9.32 -9.73
CA VAL A 136 3.91 -8.61 -9.58
C VAL A 136 3.34 -8.23 -10.95
N TYR A 137 4.17 -7.76 -11.87
CA TYR A 137 3.77 -7.38 -13.23
C TYR A 137 3.23 -8.59 -14.00
N ASP A 138 3.99 -9.68 -14.08
CA ASP A 138 3.57 -10.88 -14.81
C ASP A 138 2.35 -11.55 -14.14
N ALA A 139 2.31 -11.58 -12.80
CA ALA A 139 1.18 -12.12 -12.05
C ALA A 139 -0.09 -11.30 -12.24
N ALA A 140 -0.03 -9.96 -12.18
CA ALA A 140 -1.19 -9.09 -12.38
C ALA A 140 -1.79 -9.27 -13.78
N GLN A 141 -0.96 -9.46 -14.80
CA GLN A 141 -1.42 -9.79 -16.15
C GLN A 141 -2.17 -11.12 -16.19
N ALA A 142 -1.62 -12.16 -15.57
CA ALA A 142 -2.23 -13.49 -15.54
C ALA A 142 -3.54 -13.52 -14.72
N LEU A 143 -3.56 -12.86 -13.55
CA LEU A 143 -4.75 -12.74 -12.71
C LEU A 143 -5.89 -12.02 -13.43
N ARG A 144 -5.57 -10.94 -14.15
CA ARG A 144 -6.56 -10.19 -14.94
C ARG A 144 -7.20 -11.04 -16.04
N GLN A 145 -6.46 -11.95 -16.68
CA GLN A 145 -7.03 -12.87 -17.68
C GLN A 145 -8.10 -13.79 -17.10
N GLU A 146 -8.02 -14.05 -15.80
CA GLU A 146 -8.97 -14.89 -15.05
C GLU A 146 -10.05 -14.07 -14.32
N GLY A 147 -10.07 -12.75 -14.50
CA GLY A 147 -11.03 -11.86 -13.82
C GLY A 147 -10.78 -11.70 -12.32
N ILE A 148 -9.54 -11.94 -11.86
CA ILE A 148 -9.15 -11.81 -10.45
C ILE A 148 -8.56 -10.43 -10.21
N ASP A 149 -9.09 -9.73 -9.22
CA ASP A 149 -8.65 -8.39 -8.87
C ASP A 149 -7.25 -8.39 -8.24
N THR A 150 -6.39 -7.50 -8.72
CA THR A 150 -5.04 -7.34 -8.17
C THR A 150 -4.97 -6.10 -7.29
N VAL A 151 -4.49 -6.28 -6.06
CA VAL A 151 -4.36 -5.25 -5.03
C VAL A 151 -2.90 -5.03 -4.65
N LEU A 152 -2.48 -3.78 -4.51
CA LEU A 152 -1.17 -3.41 -3.96
C LEU A 152 -1.31 -2.70 -2.62
N VAL A 153 -0.61 -3.16 -1.59
CA VAL A 153 -0.40 -2.39 -0.35
C VAL A 153 1.06 -1.97 -0.32
N THR A 154 1.32 -0.70 -0.59
CA THR A 154 2.65 -0.21 -0.98
C THR A 154 2.99 1.12 -0.31
N ASN A 155 4.28 1.40 -0.16
CA ASN A 155 4.77 2.74 0.18
C ASN A 155 4.69 3.75 -0.98
N GLY A 156 4.35 3.29 -2.20
CA GLY A 156 4.15 4.13 -3.37
C GLY A 156 5.42 4.76 -3.96
N PHE A 157 6.61 4.34 -3.50
CA PHE A 157 7.87 4.90 -3.95
C PHE A 157 8.40 4.19 -5.20
N ILE A 158 7.90 4.62 -6.36
CA ILE A 158 8.17 4.06 -7.68
C ILE A 158 8.34 5.19 -8.71
N ASP A 159 9.15 4.94 -9.74
CA ASP A 159 9.28 5.87 -10.86
C ASP A 159 8.02 5.84 -11.75
N GLU A 160 7.78 6.94 -12.46
CA GLU A 160 6.58 7.08 -13.28
C GLU A 160 6.50 6.03 -14.41
N ALA A 161 7.57 5.82 -15.16
CA ALA A 161 7.59 4.87 -16.28
C ALA A 161 7.21 3.43 -15.88
N PRO A 162 7.80 2.82 -14.83
CA PRO A 162 7.37 1.50 -14.37
C PRO A 162 5.96 1.51 -13.77
N LEU A 163 5.55 2.57 -13.08
CA LEU A 163 4.18 2.67 -12.56
C LEU A 163 3.15 2.64 -13.69
N MET A 164 3.33 3.46 -14.74
CA MET A 164 2.40 3.55 -15.87
C MET A 164 2.26 2.23 -16.64
N LYS A 165 3.29 1.39 -16.64
CA LYS A 165 3.22 0.03 -17.20
C LYS A 165 2.40 -0.93 -16.34
N LEU A 166 2.49 -0.80 -15.02
CA LEU A 166 1.84 -1.70 -14.06
C LEU A 166 0.36 -1.36 -13.84
N LEU A 167 0.04 -0.05 -13.75
CA LEU A 167 -1.30 0.45 -13.42
C LEU A 167 -2.47 -0.18 -14.19
N PRO A 168 -2.37 -0.49 -15.51
CA PRO A 168 -3.47 -1.11 -16.25
C PRO A 168 -3.90 -2.50 -15.77
N TYR A 169 -3.15 -3.10 -14.85
CA TYR A 169 -3.41 -4.43 -14.29
C TYR A 169 -3.78 -4.39 -12.80
N ILE A 170 -3.86 -3.21 -12.19
CA ILE A 170 -4.13 -3.04 -10.76
C ILE A 170 -5.58 -2.58 -10.57
N SER A 171 -6.34 -3.32 -9.76
CA SER A 171 -7.73 -2.99 -9.43
C SER A 171 -7.83 -2.02 -8.27
N ALA A 172 -6.97 -2.18 -7.25
CA ALA A 172 -6.91 -1.28 -6.10
C ALA A 172 -5.51 -1.11 -5.52
N MET A 173 -5.26 0.05 -4.89
CA MET A 173 -4.05 0.33 -4.14
C MET A 173 -4.38 0.89 -2.76
N ASN A 174 -3.72 0.37 -1.73
CA ASN A 174 -3.53 1.11 -0.50
C ASN A 174 -2.10 1.70 -0.49
N ILE A 175 -1.98 3.02 -0.42
CA ILE A 175 -0.70 3.72 -0.51
C ILE A 175 -0.37 4.41 0.82
N ASP A 176 0.79 4.09 1.38
CA ASP A 176 1.26 4.72 2.62
C ASP A 176 1.78 6.15 2.37
N ILE A 177 0.96 7.15 2.65
CA ILE A 177 1.39 8.55 2.77
C ILE A 177 1.89 8.79 4.20
N LYS A 178 3.20 8.76 4.39
CA LYS A 178 3.78 8.63 5.74
C LYS A 178 4.03 9.95 6.46
N GLY A 179 4.02 11.09 5.78
CA GLY A 179 4.33 12.37 6.43
C GLY A 179 4.72 13.48 5.46
N ASP A 180 5.42 14.47 6.01
CA ASP A 180 6.05 15.58 5.29
C ASP A 180 7.47 15.22 4.83
N ASP A 181 8.14 16.12 4.11
CA ASP A 181 9.51 15.88 3.64
C ASP A 181 10.51 15.63 4.78
N ALA A 182 10.28 16.25 5.94
CA ALA A 182 11.10 16.02 7.14
C ALA A 182 11.01 14.55 7.57
N PHE A 183 9.81 13.98 7.63
CA PHE A 183 9.60 12.57 7.92
C PHE A 183 10.32 11.65 6.92
N TYR A 184 10.13 11.90 5.62
CA TYR A 184 10.69 11.03 4.57
C TYR A 184 12.23 11.07 4.58
N LYS A 185 12.82 12.25 4.78
CA LYS A 185 14.27 12.43 4.88
C LYS A 185 14.85 11.76 6.14
N GLN A 186 14.21 11.93 7.28
CA GLN A 186 14.69 11.40 8.56
C GLN A 186 14.52 9.88 8.67
N SER A 187 13.40 9.35 8.18
CA SER A 187 12.94 8.01 8.57
C SER A 187 12.82 7.02 7.41
N ALA A 188 12.47 7.47 6.21
CA ALA A 188 12.24 6.57 5.08
C ALA A 188 13.46 6.45 4.15
N LYS A 189 14.32 7.47 4.12
CA LYS A 189 15.27 7.75 3.02
C LYS A 189 14.55 7.92 1.68
N GLY A 190 13.37 8.53 1.69
CA GLY A 190 12.56 8.79 0.50
C GLY A 190 12.26 10.28 0.34
N VAL A 191 11.35 10.60 -0.57
CA VAL A 191 10.83 11.95 -0.82
C VAL A 191 9.30 11.86 -0.87
N ALA A 192 8.60 12.77 -0.18
CA ALA A 192 7.14 12.71 -0.10
C ALA A 192 6.49 12.94 -1.46
N ASP A 193 7.06 13.85 -2.26
CA ASP A 193 6.51 14.23 -3.57
C ASP A 193 6.51 13.08 -4.59
N ASP A 194 7.46 12.14 -4.50
CA ASP A 194 7.44 10.93 -5.34
C ASP A 194 6.23 10.04 -5.01
N VAL A 195 5.90 9.88 -3.73
CA VAL A 195 4.71 9.12 -3.29
C VAL A 195 3.44 9.87 -3.69
N ARG A 196 3.42 11.20 -3.53
CA ARG A 196 2.30 12.04 -3.99
C ARG A 196 2.09 11.96 -5.50
N ARG A 197 3.15 11.87 -6.30
CA ARG A 197 3.08 11.62 -7.75
C ARG A 197 2.38 10.29 -8.02
N THR A 198 2.80 9.21 -7.36
CA THR A 198 2.14 7.89 -7.49
C THR A 198 0.66 7.98 -7.20
N ILE A 199 0.25 8.64 -6.10
CA ILE A 199 -1.16 8.81 -5.74
C ILE A 199 -1.94 9.55 -6.84
N ARG A 200 -1.40 10.66 -7.37
CA ARG A 200 -2.03 11.44 -8.44
C ARG A 200 -2.22 10.63 -9.72
N LEU A 201 -1.27 9.75 -10.05
CA LEU A 201 -1.31 8.92 -11.25
C LEU A 201 -2.21 7.69 -11.09
N SER A 202 -2.29 7.11 -9.88
CA SER A 202 -3.10 5.92 -9.59
C SER A 202 -4.59 6.24 -9.43
N ALA A 203 -4.94 7.33 -8.74
CA ALA A 203 -6.32 7.68 -8.40
C ALA A 203 -7.31 7.74 -9.59
N PRO A 204 -6.94 8.21 -10.80
CA PRO A 204 -7.85 8.18 -11.94
C PRO A 204 -7.92 6.83 -12.67
N VAL A 205 -7.09 5.85 -12.31
CA VAL A 205 -6.94 4.57 -13.04
C VAL A 205 -7.49 3.38 -12.25
N CYS A 206 -7.27 3.34 -10.93
CA CYS A 206 -7.71 2.26 -10.06
C CYS A 206 -8.29 2.81 -8.75
N HIS A 207 -8.92 1.94 -7.94
CA HIS A 207 -9.36 2.34 -6.60
C HIS A 207 -8.14 2.67 -5.74
N VAL A 208 -8.18 3.76 -4.99
CA VAL A 208 -7.08 4.17 -4.11
C VAL A 208 -7.61 4.50 -2.73
N GLU A 209 -7.00 3.90 -1.71
CA GLU A 209 -7.11 4.34 -0.33
C GLU A 209 -5.71 4.64 0.22
N LEU A 210 -5.65 5.51 1.22
CA LEU A 210 -4.38 5.99 1.75
C LEU A 210 -4.25 5.62 3.20
N THR A 211 -3.02 5.34 3.64
CA THR A 211 -2.75 5.03 5.05
C THR A 211 -1.63 5.92 5.59
N THR A 212 -1.82 6.44 6.79
CA THR A 212 -0.78 7.13 7.56
C THR A 212 -0.66 6.47 8.92
N LEU A 213 0.47 5.80 9.17
CA LEU A 213 0.84 5.35 10.50
C LEU A 213 1.39 6.54 11.30
N LEU A 214 0.72 6.94 12.38
CA LEU A 214 1.19 8.01 13.25
C LEU A 214 2.26 7.50 14.21
N VAL A 215 3.50 7.91 13.96
CA VAL A 215 4.69 7.58 14.74
C VAL A 215 5.02 8.76 15.68
N PRO A 216 4.92 8.57 17.00
CA PRO A 216 5.17 9.63 17.98
C PRO A 216 6.53 10.29 17.81
N GLY A 217 6.56 11.61 17.77
CA GLY A 217 7.77 12.42 17.61
C GLY A 217 8.28 12.55 16.16
N LEU A 218 7.62 11.93 15.18
CA LEU A 218 8.03 12.01 13.77
C LEU A 218 6.99 12.73 12.90
N ASN A 219 5.76 12.22 12.83
CA ASN A 219 4.69 12.73 11.97
C ASN A 219 3.36 12.98 12.73
N ASP A 220 3.38 12.97 14.07
CA ASP A 220 2.18 13.07 14.91
C ASP A 220 1.81 14.49 15.29
N ARG A 221 1.85 15.41 14.34
CA ARG A 221 1.58 16.85 14.55
C ARG A 221 0.42 17.33 13.70
N ASP A 222 -0.32 18.31 14.22
CA ASP A 222 -1.48 18.90 13.55
C ASP A 222 -1.15 19.42 12.14
N ASP A 223 0.00 20.10 11.97
CA ASP A 223 0.46 20.63 10.68
C ASP A 223 0.68 19.54 9.63
N VAL A 224 1.18 18.37 10.05
CA VAL A 224 1.41 17.23 9.15
C VAL A 224 0.08 16.63 8.70
N ILE A 225 -0.86 16.45 9.64
CA ILE A 225 -2.20 15.92 9.34
C ILE A 225 -2.96 16.88 8.41
N ASP A 226 -2.92 18.18 8.70
CA ASP A 226 -3.55 19.20 7.86
C ASP A 226 -2.91 19.25 6.45
N GLY A 227 -1.60 19.08 6.37
CA GLY A 227 -0.85 19.01 5.10
C GLY A 227 -1.21 17.78 4.26
N ILE A 228 -1.28 16.60 4.88
CA ILE A 228 -1.73 15.36 4.21
C ILE A 228 -3.18 15.51 3.76
N GLY A 229 -4.09 15.94 4.66
CA GLY A 229 -5.50 16.12 4.32
C GLY A 229 -5.72 17.13 3.19
N SER A 230 -4.94 18.22 3.16
CA SER A 230 -5.00 19.21 2.07
C SER A 230 -4.51 18.63 0.73
N PHE A 231 -3.46 17.80 0.77
CA PHE A 231 -3.01 17.08 -0.42
C PHE A 231 -4.08 16.11 -0.94
N ILE A 232 -4.67 15.29 -0.07
CA ILE A 232 -5.73 14.35 -0.45
C ILE A 232 -6.91 15.10 -1.07
N ALA A 233 -7.37 16.17 -0.42
CA ALA A 233 -8.44 17.02 -0.92
C ALA A 233 -8.15 17.65 -2.29
N SER A 234 -6.87 17.93 -2.59
CA SER A 234 -6.45 18.45 -3.89
C SER A 234 -6.49 17.41 -5.01
N VAL A 235 -6.44 16.11 -4.67
CA VAL A 235 -6.56 15.00 -5.64
C VAL A 235 -8.01 14.59 -5.77
N ASN A 236 -8.63 14.16 -4.68
CA ASN A 236 -10.05 13.86 -4.57
C ASN A 236 -10.40 13.74 -3.08
N ARG A 237 -11.33 14.58 -2.59
CA ARG A 237 -11.78 14.60 -1.19
C ARG A 237 -12.41 13.29 -0.72
N ASN A 238 -12.81 12.43 -1.65
CA ASN A 238 -13.45 11.17 -1.32
C ASN A 238 -12.48 9.98 -1.25
N ILE A 239 -11.20 10.15 -1.57
CA ILE A 239 -10.20 9.09 -1.36
C ILE A 239 -10.18 8.74 0.14
N PRO A 240 -10.53 7.49 0.52
CA PRO A 240 -10.51 7.07 1.91
C PRO A 240 -9.11 7.18 2.52
N TRP A 241 -9.05 7.71 3.73
CA TRP A 241 -7.79 7.85 4.47
C TRP A 241 -7.84 7.16 5.82
N HIS A 242 -6.89 6.28 6.07
CA HIS A 242 -6.72 5.53 7.30
C HIS A 242 -5.61 6.12 8.14
N ILE A 243 -5.93 6.53 9.36
CA ILE A 243 -4.94 6.98 10.35
C ILE A 243 -4.73 5.84 11.33
N SER A 244 -3.58 5.18 11.25
CA SER A 244 -3.26 3.98 12.01
C SER A 244 -2.35 4.29 13.21
N ALA A 245 -2.55 3.53 14.29
CA ALA A 245 -1.77 3.62 15.50
C ALA A 245 -0.44 2.88 15.38
N TYR A 246 0.65 3.57 15.73
CA TYR A 246 1.96 2.95 15.89
C TYR A 246 2.03 2.01 17.11
N ARG A 247 2.92 1.01 17.00
CA ARG A 247 3.38 0.14 18.08
C ARG A 247 4.90 -0.01 17.98
N PRO A 248 5.65 -0.09 19.10
CA PRO A 248 7.09 -0.34 19.11
C PRO A 248 7.51 -1.49 18.21
N ALA A 249 8.48 -1.23 17.33
CA ALA A 249 9.00 -2.20 16.39
C ALA A 249 10.41 -1.83 15.91
N TYR A 250 11.16 -2.85 15.51
CA TYR A 250 12.50 -2.74 14.94
C TYR A 250 13.48 -1.93 15.81
N ARG A 251 13.76 -0.68 15.45
CA ARG A 251 14.73 0.21 16.13
C ARG A 251 14.08 1.42 16.77
N TYR A 252 12.75 1.50 16.74
CA TYR A 252 11.98 2.60 17.31
C TYR A 252 11.18 2.09 18.51
N THR A 253 11.43 2.67 19.67
CA THR A 253 10.92 2.19 20.98
C THR A 253 10.07 3.22 21.72
N ALA A 254 9.69 4.31 21.05
CA ALA A 254 8.76 5.29 21.60
C ALA A 254 7.47 4.60 22.07
N LEU A 255 6.83 5.12 23.11
CA LEU A 255 5.54 4.58 23.57
C LEU A 255 4.44 4.87 22.56
N PRO A 256 3.44 3.97 22.39
CA PRO A 256 2.26 4.27 21.59
C PRO A 256 1.55 5.55 22.02
N MET A 257 0.98 6.26 21.04
CA MET A 257 0.09 7.39 21.29
C MET A 257 -1.20 6.92 21.98
N PRO A 258 -1.77 7.69 22.92
CA PRO A 258 -3.11 7.44 23.45
C PRO A 258 -4.17 7.44 22.33
N GLU A 259 -5.09 6.46 22.36
CA GLU A 259 -6.09 6.28 21.29
C GLU A 259 -6.96 7.52 21.07
N GLU A 260 -7.32 8.25 22.13
CA GLU A 260 -8.09 9.50 22.03
C GLU A 260 -7.38 10.56 21.18
N ARG A 261 -6.05 10.65 21.24
CA ARG A 261 -5.31 11.61 20.41
C ARG A 261 -5.36 11.23 18.93
N LEU A 262 -5.32 9.93 18.62
CA LEU A 262 -5.48 9.44 17.26
C LEU A 262 -6.89 9.68 16.73
N ILE A 263 -7.93 9.44 17.55
CA ILE A 263 -9.32 9.77 17.24
C ILE A 263 -9.47 11.27 16.96
N GLY A 264 -8.80 12.12 17.75
CA GLY A 264 -8.71 13.57 17.52
C GLY A 264 -8.15 13.93 16.14
N PHE A 265 -7.10 13.25 15.69
CA PHE A 265 -6.55 13.45 14.33
C PHE A 265 -7.51 13.01 13.23
N VAL A 266 -8.24 11.91 13.42
CA VAL A 266 -9.28 11.47 12.46
C VAL A 266 -10.38 12.52 12.34
N ARG A 267 -10.89 13.04 13.46
CA ARG A 267 -11.93 14.09 13.46
C ARG A 267 -11.44 15.35 12.76
N ARG A 268 -10.21 15.78 13.03
CA ARG A 268 -9.57 16.94 12.37
C ARG A 268 -9.44 16.73 10.86
N ALA A 269 -8.96 15.57 10.44
CA ALA A 269 -8.76 15.24 9.04
C ALA A 269 -10.08 15.27 8.24
N ARG A 270 -11.21 14.95 8.88
CA ARG A 270 -12.54 15.00 8.24
C ARG A 270 -13.01 16.40 7.83
N GLU A 271 -12.40 17.45 8.37
CA GLU A 271 -12.65 18.82 7.89
C GLU A 271 -12.23 18.99 6.42
N ARG A 272 -11.29 18.16 5.93
CA ARG A 272 -10.72 18.24 4.58
C ARG A 272 -11.10 17.05 3.71
N VAL A 273 -11.10 15.85 4.27
CA VAL A 273 -11.34 14.57 3.55
C VAL A 273 -12.65 13.96 4.02
N GLN A 274 -13.50 13.50 3.10
CA GLN A 274 -14.84 13.02 3.42
C GLN A 274 -14.83 11.73 4.24
N TYR A 275 -13.92 10.81 3.90
CA TYR A 275 -13.82 9.50 4.54
C TYR A 275 -12.46 9.36 5.22
N VAL A 276 -12.47 9.49 6.54
CA VAL A 276 -11.28 9.24 7.38
C VAL A 276 -11.63 8.25 8.47
N TYR A 277 -10.76 7.25 8.63
CA TYR A 277 -10.96 6.12 9.54
C TYR A 277 -9.82 6.00 10.53
N THR A 278 -10.14 5.56 11.75
CA THR A 278 -9.13 4.96 12.60
C THR A 278 -8.74 3.61 12.01
N GLY A 279 -7.47 3.46 11.63
CA GLY A 279 -6.89 2.16 11.30
C GLY A 279 -6.48 1.41 12.56
N ASN A 280 -6.41 0.08 12.47
CA ASN A 280 -5.81 -0.87 13.42
C ASN A 280 -6.08 -0.71 14.93
N ILE A 281 -7.10 0.06 15.32
CA ILE A 281 -7.64 0.18 16.67
C ILE A 281 -9.16 -0.01 16.64
N LEU A 282 -9.76 -0.38 17.77
CA LEU A 282 -11.21 -0.47 17.91
C LEU A 282 -11.76 0.91 18.27
N SER A 283 -12.58 1.48 17.38
CA SER A 283 -13.30 2.73 17.67
C SER A 283 -14.52 2.87 16.75
N ASP A 284 -15.51 3.67 17.14
CA ASP A 284 -16.67 3.96 16.27
C ASP A 284 -16.28 4.70 14.98
N GLU A 285 -15.10 5.34 14.97
CA GLU A 285 -14.59 6.09 13.84
C GLU A 285 -14.09 5.18 12.69
N CYS A 286 -14.10 3.85 12.87
CA CYS A 286 -13.81 2.88 11.79
C CYS A 286 -15.04 2.52 10.94
N ASN A 287 -16.24 2.91 11.39
CA ASN A 287 -17.49 2.67 10.67
C ASN A 287 -17.63 3.63 9.49
N THR A 288 -18.22 3.15 8.39
CA THR A 288 -18.61 4.01 7.27
C THR A 288 -20.01 4.54 7.52
N CYS A 289 -20.17 5.86 7.60
CA CYS A 289 -21.47 6.51 7.74
C CYS A 289 -21.87 7.24 6.46
N CYS A 290 -23.18 7.39 6.24
CA CYS A 290 -23.72 8.21 5.16
C CYS A 290 -23.39 9.69 5.42
N PRO A 291 -22.75 10.40 4.47
CA PRO A 291 -22.37 11.80 4.66
C PRO A 291 -23.59 12.74 4.72
N GLN A 292 -24.77 12.32 4.27
CA GLN A 292 -25.98 13.13 4.31
C GLN A 292 -26.80 12.92 5.60
N CYS A 293 -27.06 11.67 5.99
CA CYS A 293 -27.97 11.38 7.11
C CYS A 293 -27.29 10.73 8.33
N GLY A 294 -25.98 10.47 8.27
CA GLY A 294 -25.21 9.87 9.37
C GLY A 294 -25.50 8.40 9.64
N HIS A 295 -26.42 7.76 8.90
CA HIS A 295 -26.73 6.34 9.08
C HIS A 295 -25.50 5.46 8.78
N ILE A 296 -25.24 4.45 9.61
CA ILE A 296 -24.13 3.52 9.41
C ILE A 296 -24.40 2.69 8.16
N LEU A 297 -23.48 2.77 7.20
CA LEU A 297 -23.51 2.05 5.95
C LEU A 297 -22.77 0.71 6.06
N ILE A 298 -21.60 0.76 6.72
CA ILE A 298 -20.74 -0.38 6.99
C ILE A 298 -20.31 -0.29 8.44
N GLU A 299 -20.69 -1.30 9.22
CA GLU A 299 -20.25 -1.46 10.59
C GLU A 299 -19.02 -2.36 10.63
N ARG A 300 -18.01 -1.99 11.44
CA ARG A 300 -16.78 -2.74 11.64
C ARG A 300 -16.50 -2.91 13.12
N GLN A 301 -16.21 -4.15 13.51
CA GLN A 301 -15.72 -4.50 14.84
C GLN A 301 -14.40 -5.27 14.67
N GLY A 302 -13.30 -4.53 14.60
CA GLY A 302 -12.01 -5.07 14.18
C GLY A 302 -12.06 -5.48 12.71
N TYR A 303 -11.90 -6.77 12.42
CA TYR A 303 -12.00 -7.31 11.06
C TYR A 303 -13.34 -7.98 10.75
N LEU A 304 -14.30 -7.94 11.67
CA LEU A 304 -15.67 -8.33 11.38
C LEU A 304 -16.39 -7.15 10.74
N THR A 305 -16.81 -7.31 9.50
CA THR A 305 -17.49 -6.27 8.73
C THR A 305 -18.91 -6.67 8.39
N THR A 306 -19.85 -5.76 8.64
CA THR A 306 -21.27 -5.92 8.32
C THR A 306 -21.72 -4.81 7.37
N VAL A 307 -22.03 -5.19 6.12
CA VAL A 307 -22.47 -4.27 5.06
C VAL A 307 -24.00 -4.35 4.95
N THR A 308 -24.71 -3.45 5.63
CA THR A 308 -26.18 -3.50 5.67
C THR A 308 -26.86 -2.18 5.31
N GLY A 309 -26.14 -1.06 5.22
CA GLY A 309 -26.76 0.26 5.00
C GLY A 309 -26.95 0.67 3.53
N PHE A 310 -26.70 -0.24 2.58
CA PHE A 310 -26.81 0.01 1.14
C PHE A 310 -28.05 -0.61 0.49
N ASP A 311 -28.57 0.08 -0.53
CA ASP A 311 -29.45 -0.45 -1.58
C ASP A 311 -28.78 -0.16 -2.94
N GLY A 312 -28.11 -1.16 -3.52
CA GLY A 312 -27.11 -0.94 -4.57
C GLY A 312 -25.99 -0.03 -4.07
N ILE A 313 -25.74 1.09 -4.75
CA ILE A 313 -24.77 2.12 -4.32
C ILE A 313 -25.42 3.28 -3.53
N LYS A 314 -26.70 3.16 -3.18
CA LYS A 314 -27.44 4.21 -2.46
C LYS A 314 -27.49 3.90 -0.99
N CYS A 315 -27.49 4.94 -0.16
CA CYS A 315 -27.86 4.82 1.24
C CYS A 315 -29.32 4.36 1.35
N ARG A 316 -29.55 3.21 1.98
CA ARG A 316 -30.91 2.64 2.15
C ARG A 316 -31.84 3.52 3.00
N HIS A 317 -31.28 4.44 3.78
CA HIS A 317 -32.03 5.29 4.71
C HIS A 317 -32.48 6.61 4.07
N CYS A 318 -31.59 7.33 3.36
CA CYS A 318 -31.90 8.63 2.77
C CYS A 318 -31.88 8.68 1.24
N GLY A 319 -31.49 7.59 0.57
CA GLY A 319 -31.44 7.50 -0.89
C GLY A 319 -30.25 8.17 -1.56
N LEU A 320 -29.31 8.75 -0.80
CA LEU A 320 -28.09 9.35 -1.36
C LEU A 320 -27.30 8.32 -2.16
N GLU A 321 -26.99 8.63 -3.41
CA GLU A 321 -26.12 7.83 -4.27
C GLU A 321 -24.65 8.14 -3.98
N LEU A 322 -23.90 7.14 -3.50
CA LEU A 322 -22.50 7.27 -3.11
C LEU A 322 -21.63 6.93 -4.33
N LYS A 323 -21.48 7.91 -5.23
CA LYS A 323 -20.81 7.72 -6.53
C LYS A 323 -19.30 7.55 -6.38
N GLY A 324 -18.73 6.63 -7.17
CA GLY A 324 -17.31 6.62 -7.55
C GLY A 324 -16.33 6.04 -6.53
N ASP A 325 -16.67 6.04 -5.24
CA ASP A 325 -15.71 5.68 -4.18
C ASP A 325 -15.93 4.29 -3.60
N PHE A 326 -17.11 3.69 -3.78
CA PHE A 326 -17.43 2.35 -3.28
C PHE A 326 -17.47 1.31 -4.40
N VAL A 327 -16.68 0.26 -4.25
CA VAL A 327 -16.77 -0.98 -5.01
C VAL A 327 -17.34 -2.03 -4.06
N LEU A 328 -18.62 -2.36 -4.20
CA LEU A 328 -19.35 -3.28 -3.33
C LEU A 328 -19.27 -4.73 -3.83
#